data_AF-E0S4K7-F1
#
_entry.id   AF-E0S4K7-F1
#
_cell.length_a   1.000
_cell.length_b   1.000
_cell.length_c   1.000
_cell.angle_alpha   90.00
_cell.angle_beta   90.00
_cell.angle_gamma   90.00
#
_symmetry.space_group_name_H-M   'P 1'
#
loop_
_entity.id
_entity.type
_entity.pdbx_description
1 polymer ?
#
loop_
_entity_poly.entity_id
_entity_poly.type
_entity_poly.pdbx_seq_one_letter_code
_entity_poly.pdbx_strand_id
1 'polypeptide(L)'
;MKCCDHLGNPFSSQAAMCKCYGINQSTFVTRIKCGYSLEYALTHPASPSNAASILCMDHLGNEYESFKKMCEAYGHNDNTVRCRLRKGWALDVALTTPLFKDMYIYKGEKYSLKRLAQIYGVPYTRLVQRIRYGFTLEEALTIQNGHDRHSVKVAADGKVLYGSLKQFLKETGISTAYFYRQRKKGIPLEQILSDYRSKEKRCAENRKIKTICETYSISYETIKKRLEHGLSLEEALAAKNPLFKSCKDPFGNHYDTFKAMCSAYGQSDNAVRNRIKDGMTLLEALTVKPFQYIVDDKVYKTIKEASDTYGTCYATTRIRLKEGYSLEEAILIPSHWKWQNLKEKFSFNGEKYYSYKCDACGVQYMFTKPEIRAHTLMHIKNKDI
;
A
#
# COMPACT_ATOMS: atom_id res chain seq x y z
N MET A 1 5.75 -35.32 -32.81
CA MET A 1 5.84 -34.16 -33.73
C MET A 1 7.08 -34.32 -34.57
N LYS A 2 6.97 -34.25 -35.90
CA LYS A 2 8.14 -34.24 -36.78
C LYS A 2 8.86 -32.90 -36.58
N CYS A 3 10.17 -32.93 -36.36
CA CYS A 3 10.98 -31.72 -36.23
C CYS A 3 11.30 -31.24 -37.64
N CYS A 4 10.60 -30.20 -38.11
CA CYS A 4 10.85 -29.61 -39.42
C CYS A 4 11.39 -28.18 -39.28
N ASP A 5 12.19 -27.73 -40.25
CA ASP A 5 12.59 -26.32 -40.34
C ASP A 5 11.48 -25.44 -40.93
N HIS A 6 11.78 -24.14 -41.10
CA HIS A 6 10.87 -23.16 -41.68
C HIS A 6 10.58 -23.38 -43.18
N LEU A 7 11.32 -24.26 -43.86
CA LEU A 7 11.14 -24.66 -45.25
C LEU A 7 10.42 -26.01 -45.39
N GLY A 8 10.10 -26.67 -44.27
CA GLY A 8 9.41 -27.96 -44.24
C GLY A 8 10.34 -29.18 -44.31
N ASN A 9 11.67 -29.00 -44.27
CA ASN A 9 12.61 -30.12 -44.30
C ASN A 9 12.58 -30.91 -42.99
N PRO A 10 12.44 -32.26 -43.02
CA PRO A 10 12.39 -33.07 -41.82
C PRO A 10 13.78 -33.34 -41.22
N PHE A 11 13.89 -33.22 -39.91
CA PHE A 11 15.09 -33.52 -39.12
C PHE A 11 14.81 -34.59 -38.06
N SER A 12 15.82 -35.37 -37.72
CA SER A 12 15.73 -36.42 -36.69
C SER A 12 15.58 -35.85 -35.26
N SER A 13 16.03 -34.62 -35.02
CA SER A 13 15.89 -33.92 -33.75
C SER A 13 16.09 -32.41 -33.89
N GLN A 14 15.64 -31.64 -32.90
CA GLN A 14 15.91 -30.20 -32.82
C GLN A 14 17.41 -29.90 -32.78
N ALA A 15 18.22 -30.76 -32.15
CA ALA A 15 19.67 -30.61 -32.12
C ALA A 15 20.29 -30.79 -33.51
N ALA A 16 19.83 -31.78 -34.28
CA ALA A 16 20.27 -31.99 -35.66
C ALA A 16 19.88 -30.81 -36.57
N MET A 17 18.67 -30.27 -36.40
CA MET A 17 18.20 -29.07 -37.09
C MET A 17 19.08 -27.85 -36.74
N CYS A 18 19.26 -27.55 -35.44
CA CYS A 18 20.09 -26.42 -34.99
C CYS A 18 21.55 -26.53 -35.47
N LYS A 19 22.11 -27.74 -35.50
CA LYS A 19 23.47 -28.01 -36.00
C LYS A 19 23.58 -27.73 -37.50
N CYS A 20 22.57 -28.11 -38.30
CA CYS A 20 22.54 -27.84 -39.73
C CYS A 20 22.55 -26.34 -40.04
N TYR A 21 21.88 -25.54 -39.22
CA TYR A 21 21.79 -24.08 -39.33
C TYR A 21 22.89 -23.32 -38.55
N GLY A 22 23.84 -24.02 -37.92
CA GLY A 22 24.97 -23.39 -37.22
C GLY A 22 24.60 -22.62 -35.95
N ILE A 23 23.47 -22.94 -35.30
CA ILE A 23 22.98 -22.27 -34.09
C ILE A 23 23.04 -23.19 -32.88
N ASN A 24 23.40 -22.65 -31.71
CA ASN A 24 23.35 -23.41 -30.46
C ASN A 24 21.89 -23.69 -30.06
N GLN A 25 21.58 -24.95 -29.76
CA GLN A 25 20.23 -25.39 -29.37
C GLN A 25 19.62 -24.56 -28.24
N SER A 26 20.42 -24.13 -27.26
CA SER A 26 19.94 -23.28 -26.14
C SER A 26 19.47 -21.89 -26.61
N THR A 27 20.15 -21.32 -27.61
CA THR A 27 19.78 -20.03 -28.21
C THR A 27 18.50 -20.17 -29.02
N PHE A 28 18.38 -21.22 -29.81
CA PHE A 28 17.17 -21.56 -30.54
C PHE A 28 15.96 -21.70 -29.61
N VAL A 29 16.07 -22.51 -28.55
CA VAL A 29 14.98 -22.71 -27.57
C VAL A 29 14.57 -21.40 -26.91
N THR A 30 15.53 -20.55 -26.56
CA THR A 30 15.24 -19.23 -25.95
C THR A 30 14.48 -18.33 -26.91
N ARG A 31 14.89 -18.28 -28.19
CA ARG A 31 14.20 -17.50 -29.23
C ARG A 31 12.77 -17.98 -29.45
N ILE A 32 12.55 -19.29 -29.53
CA ILE A 32 11.19 -19.84 -29.65
C ILE A 32 10.34 -19.49 -28.41
N LYS A 33 10.89 -19.60 -27.19
CA LYS A 33 10.19 -19.21 -25.96
C LYS A 33 9.87 -17.71 -25.89
N CYS A 34 10.73 -16.87 -26.46
CA CYS A 34 10.51 -15.43 -26.57
C CYS A 34 9.56 -15.04 -27.73
N GLY A 35 8.99 -16.01 -28.45
CA GLY A 35 7.99 -15.77 -29.49
C GLY A 35 8.55 -15.37 -30.85
N TYR A 36 9.84 -15.60 -31.11
CA TYR A 36 10.43 -15.39 -32.43
C TYR A 36 9.96 -16.46 -33.43
N SER A 37 9.91 -16.10 -34.71
CA SER A 37 9.55 -17.04 -35.78
C SER A 37 10.60 -18.16 -35.91
N LEU A 38 10.17 -19.33 -36.40
CA LEU A 38 11.05 -20.48 -36.61
C LEU A 38 12.20 -20.16 -37.57
N GLU A 39 11.91 -19.40 -38.63
CA GLU A 39 12.90 -18.88 -39.57
C GLU A 39 13.93 -18.00 -38.85
N TYR A 40 13.48 -16.97 -38.13
CA TYR A 40 14.37 -16.06 -37.41
C TYR A 40 15.23 -16.80 -36.37
N ALA A 41 14.64 -17.77 -35.68
CA ALA A 41 15.34 -18.56 -34.68
C ALA A 41 16.49 -19.40 -35.28
N LEU A 42 16.37 -19.83 -36.55
CA LEU A 42 17.31 -20.70 -37.26
C LEU A 42 18.29 -19.96 -38.18
N THR A 43 17.93 -18.80 -38.74
CA THR A 43 18.76 -18.13 -39.76
C THR A 43 19.60 -16.99 -39.19
N HIS A 44 19.25 -16.46 -38.02
CA HIS A 44 19.96 -15.32 -37.45
C HIS A 44 21.09 -15.81 -36.54
N PRO A 45 22.35 -15.43 -36.78
CA PRO A 45 23.45 -15.88 -35.93
C PRO A 45 23.20 -15.49 -34.47
N ALA A 46 23.49 -16.40 -33.54
CA ALA A 46 23.71 -15.99 -32.15
C ALA A 46 24.92 -15.05 -32.22
N SER A 47 24.77 -13.76 -31.88
CA SER A 47 25.86 -12.79 -32.03
C SER A 47 27.17 -13.43 -31.58
N PRO A 48 28.21 -13.45 -32.45
CA PRO A 48 29.52 -13.86 -32.02
C PRO A 48 29.82 -13.03 -30.78
N SER A 49 30.41 -13.67 -29.79
CA SER A 49 30.73 -13.14 -28.47
C SER A 49 31.72 -11.94 -28.49
N ASN A 50 31.79 -11.18 -29.58
CA ASN A 50 32.51 -9.93 -29.80
C ASN A 50 31.87 -9.05 -30.91
N ALA A 51 30.55 -9.11 -31.15
CA ALA A 51 29.89 -8.24 -32.13
C ALA A 51 29.13 -7.10 -31.45
N ALA A 52 29.70 -5.89 -31.59
CA ALA A 52 29.22 -4.60 -31.13
C ALA A 52 29.02 -4.50 -29.60
N SER A 53 29.97 -3.85 -28.93
CA SER A 53 29.65 -3.03 -27.76
C SER A 53 28.42 -2.20 -28.13
N ILE A 54 27.24 -2.62 -27.69
CA ILE A 54 26.07 -1.74 -27.69
C ILE A 54 26.49 -0.65 -26.73
N LEU A 55 26.95 0.47 -27.29
CA LEU A 55 27.32 1.64 -26.53
C LEU A 55 26.14 1.97 -25.63
N CYS A 56 26.37 1.87 -24.33
CA CYS A 56 25.36 2.15 -23.34
C CYS A 56 25.40 3.66 -23.12
N MET A 57 24.31 4.34 -23.46
CA MET A 57 24.19 5.77 -23.21
C MET A 57 23.68 6.04 -21.80
N ASP A 58 24.22 7.08 -21.17
CA ASP A 58 23.63 7.64 -19.96
C ASP A 58 22.46 8.58 -20.30
N HIS A 59 21.89 9.17 -19.25
CA HIS A 59 20.79 10.14 -19.36
C HIS A 59 21.19 11.50 -19.94
N LEU A 60 22.48 11.76 -20.15
CA LEU A 60 23.03 12.99 -20.73
C LEU A 60 23.50 12.78 -22.18
N GLY A 61 23.38 11.56 -22.69
CA GLY A 61 23.83 11.19 -24.04
C GLY A 61 25.30 10.80 -24.14
N ASN A 62 26.00 10.61 -23.02
CA ASN A 62 27.38 10.11 -23.05
C ASN A 62 27.41 8.61 -23.33
N GLU A 63 28.26 8.19 -24.25
CA GLU A 63 28.39 6.81 -24.68
C GLU A 63 29.46 6.06 -23.88
N TYR A 64 29.14 4.85 -23.42
CA TYR A 64 30.05 4.00 -22.68
C TYR A 64 30.17 2.62 -23.33
N GLU A 65 31.39 2.07 -23.34
CA GLU A 65 31.67 0.75 -23.91
C GLU A 65 30.85 -0.39 -23.28
N SER A 66 30.39 -0.20 -22.04
CA SER A 66 29.48 -1.12 -21.36
C SER A 66 28.70 -0.43 -20.24
N PHE A 67 27.56 -1.03 -19.86
CA PHE A 67 26.79 -0.62 -18.69
C PHE A 67 27.64 -0.58 -17.40
N LYS A 68 28.63 -1.46 -17.28
CA LYS A 68 29.55 -1.48 -16.14
C LYS A 68 30.43 -0.23 -16.11
N LYS A 69 31.06 0.13 -17.25
CA LYS A 69 31.87 1.36 -17.36
C LYS A 69 31.03 2.62 -17.14
N MET A 70 29.78 2.64 -17.63
CA MET A 70 28.84 3.72 -17.33
C MET A 70 28.60 3.85 -15.82
N CYS A 71 28.28 2.75 -15.12
CA CYS A 71 28.07 2.79 -13.67
C CYS A 71 29.34 3.23 -12.91
N GLU A 72 30.52 2.77 -13.33
CA GLU A 72 31.80 3.14 -12.71
C GLU A 72 32.13 4.63 -12.88
N ALA A 73 31.81 5.23 -14.03
CA ALA A 73 31.97 6.67 -14.26
C ALA A 73 31.16 7.53 -13.28
N TYR A 74 30.01 7.02 -12.83
CA TYR A 74 29.16 7.63 -11.81
C TYR A 74 29.46 7.15 -10.38
N GLY A 75 30.55 6.39 -10.18
CA GLY A 75 30.98 5.93 -8.85
C GLY A 75 30.06 4.86 -8.24
N HIS A 76 29.40 4.05 -9.07
CA HIS A 76 28.47 3.00 -8.65
C HIS A 76 28.89 1.61 -9.13
N ASN A 77 28.58 0.60 -8.33
CA ASN A 77 28.69 -0.79 -8.76
C ASN A 77 27.51 -1.13 -9.69
N ASP A 78 27.77 -1.84 -10.79
CA ASP A 78 26.77 -2.20 -11.80
C ASP A 78 25.57 -2.97 -11.22
N ASN A 79 25.80 -3.85 -10.23
CA ASN A 79 24.72 -4.56 -9.54
C ASN A 79 23.80 -3.61 -8.74
N THR A 80 24.33 -2.51 -8.20
CA THR A 80 23.54 -1.53 -7.47
C THR A 80 22.57 -0.83 -8.42
N VAL A 81 23.08 -0.35 -9.56
CA VAL A 81 22.27 0.36 -10.55
C VAL A 81 21.24 -0.59 -11.17
N ARG A 82 21.62 -1.83 -11.52
CA ARG A 82 20.67 -2.87 -11.97
C ARG A 82 19.56 -3.15 -10.97
N CYS A 83 19.88 -3.20 -9.67
CA CYS A 83 18.88 -3.42 -8.62
C CYS A 83 17.91 -2.25 -8.51
N ARG A 84 18.38 -1.00 -8.66
CA ARG A 84 17.54 0.22 -8.72
C ARG A 84 16.62 0.20 -9.94
N LEU A 85 17.17 -0.09 -11.12
CA LEU A 85 16.38 -0.20 -12.37
C LEU A 85 15.30 -1.28 -12.26
N ARG A 86 15.61 -2.46 -11.71
CA ARG A 86 14.61 -3.53 -11.48
C ARG A 86 13.49 -3.13 -10.52
N LYS A 87 13.76 -2.18 -9.62
CA LYS A 87 12.76 -1.59 -8.72
C LYS A 87 11.98 -0.43 -9.36
N GLY A 88 12.16 -0.20 -10.66
CA GLY A 88 11.44 0.82 -11.43
C GLY A 88 12.03 2.21 -11.32
N TRP A 89 13.29 2.36 -10.89
CA TRP A 89 13.95 3.67 -10.88
C TRP A 89 14.33 4.08 -12.31
N ALA A 90 14.21 5.37 -12.61
CA ALA A 90 14.71 5.94 -13.86
C ALA A 90 16.26 5.92 -13.89
N LEU A 91 16.85 5.84 -15.08
CA LEU A 91 18.29 5.61 -15.27
C LEU A 91 19.14 6.77 -14.72
N ASP A 92 18.70 8.00 -14.95
CA ASP A 92 19.27 9.23 -14.41
C ASP A 92 19.35 9.19 -12.88
N VAL A 93 18.23 8.87 -12.21
CA VAL A 93 18.14 8.78 -10.76
C VAL A 93 18.98 7.60 -10.26
N ALA A 94 18.99 6.48 -10.98
CA ALA A 94 19.74 5.29 -10.58
C ALA A 94 21.27 5.51 -10.64
N LEU A 95 21.74 6.33 -11.59
CA LEU A 95 23.15 6.69 -11.78
C LEU A 95 23.62 7.86 -10.90
N THR A 96 22.73 8.81 -10.59
CA THR A 96 23.12 10.03 -9.84
C THR A 96 22.84 9.95 -8.33
N THR A 97 21.97 9.04 -7.89
CA THR A 97 21.65 8.91 -6.46
C THR A 97 22.84 8.29 -5.72
N PRO A 98 23.52 9.02 -4.83
CA PRO A 98 24.65 8.48 -4.09
C PRO A 98 24.23 7.21 -3.34
N LEU A 99 25.07 6.18 -3.39
CA LEU A 99 25.02 5.13 -2.37
C LEU A 99 25.17 5.87 -1.05
N PHE A 100 24.12 5.87 -0.21
CA PHE A 100 24.20 6.41 1.14
C PHE A 100 25.34 5.70 1.87
N LYS A 101 26.54 6.27 1.75
CA LYS A 101 27.73 5.90 2.47
C LYS A 101 27.62 6.79 3.68
N ASP A 102 26.85 6.32 4.66
CA ASP A 102 26.55 7.04 5.88
C ASP A 102 27.87 7.48 6.54
N MET A 103 28.25 8.73 6.26
CA MET A 103 29.34 9.40 6.95
C MET A 103 28.70 9.98 8.21
N TYR A 104 29.09 9.44 9.35
CA TYR A 104 28.62 9.88 10.64
C TYR A 104 29.55 10.98 11.16
N ILE A 105 28.96 12.05 11.67
CA ILE A 105 29.70 13.05 12.44
C ILE A 105 29.89 12.47 13.83
N TYR A 106 31.13 12.23 14.22
CA TYR A 106 31.49 11.70 15.53
C TYR A 106 32.68 12.50 16.06
N LYS A 107 32.51 13.12 17.23
CA LYS A 107 33.49 14.05 17.84
C LYS A 107 33.96 15.17 16.88
N GLY A 108 33.03 15.71 16.08
CA GLY A 108 33.29 16.82 15.17
C GLY A 108 33.86 16.43 13.79
N GLU A 109 34.22 15.16 13.59
CA GLU A 109 34.78 14.69 12.32
C GLU A 109 33.88 13.66 11.63
N LYS A 110 33.98 13.57 10.29
CA LYS A 110 33.16 12.66 9.48
C LYS A 110 33.85 11.32 9.31
N TYR A 111 33.24 10.26 9.83
CA TYR A 111 33.73 8.89 9.71
C TYR A 111 32.73 7.98 9.01
N SER A 112 33.23 7.01 8.23
CA SER A 112 32.39 5.87 7.82
C SER A 112 32.21 4.90 8.99
N LEU A 113 31.07 4.19 9.04
CA LEU A 113 30.87 3.13 10.05
C LEU A 113 31.95 2.06 10.01
N LYS A 114 32.47 1.73 8.82
CA LYS A 114 33.55 0.76 8.68
C LYS A 114 34.82 1.25 9.37
N ARG A 115 35.10 2.56 9.27
CA ARG A 115 36.24 3.18 9.95
C ARG A 115 36.02 3.25 11.47
N LEU A 116 34.85 3.65 11.93
CA LEU A 116 34.51 3.65 13.35
C LEU A 116 34.57 2.24 13.97
N ALA A 117 34.05 1.24 13.26
CA ALA A 117 34.14 -0.17 13.64
C ALA A 117 35.60 -0.61 13.85
N GLN A 118 36.51 -0.24 12.94
CA GLN A 118 37.94 -0.52 13.06
C GLN A 118 38.59 0.20 14.24
N ILE A 119 38.32 1.51 14.41
CA ILE A 119 38.90 2.33 15.49
C ILE A 119 38.52 1.78 16.86
N TYR A 120 37.26 1.36 17.04
CA TYR A 120 36.72 0.92 18.32
C TYR A 120 36.80 -0.60 18.54
N GLY A 121 37.37 -1.36 17.59
CA GLY A 121 37.46 -2.82 17.70
C GLY A 121 36.09 -3.52 17.71
N VAL A 122 35.06 -2.91 17.12
CA VAL A 122 33.70 -3.49 16.99
C VAL A 122 33.55 -4.09 15.60
N PRO A 123 32.97 -5.30 15.42
CA PRO A 123 32.84 -5.92 14.12
C PRO A 123 31.80 -5.12 13.35
N TYR A 124 32.14 -4.71 12.12
CA TYR A 124 31.30 -3.85 11.30
C TYR A 124 29.84 -4.33 11.22
N THR A 125 29.62 -5.64 11.09
CA THR A 125 28.28 -6.25 11.03
C THR A 125 27.46 -6.02 12.31
N ARG A 126 28.09 -6.03 13.49
CA ARG A 126 27.42 -5.74 14.78
C ARG A 126 27.11 -4.27 14.93
N LEU A 127 28.04 -3.40 14.53
CA LEU A 127 27.82 -1.95 14.58
C LEU A 127 26.61 -1.57 13.70
N VAL A 128 26.54 -2.11 12.48
CA VAL A 128 25.39 -1.93 11.58
C VAL A 128 24.09 -2.51 12.18
N GLN A 129 24.16 -3.68 12.80
CA GLN A 129 23.00 -4.30 13.46
C GLN A 129 22.46 -3.44 14.61
N ARG A 130 23.33 -2.87 15.43
CA ARG A 130 22.97 -1.98 16.56
C ARG A 130 22.28 -0.72 16.05
N ILE A 131 22.84 -0.07 15.04
CA ILE A 131 22.22 1.12 14.41
C ILE A 131 20.86 0.77 13.79
N ARG A 132 20.75 -0.39 13.12
CA ARG A 132 19.47 -0.87 12.59
C ARG A 132 18.41 -1.10 13.67
N TYR A 133 18.83 -1.50 14.87
CA TYR A 133 17.95 -1.65 16.04
C TYR A 133 17.69 -0.33 16.78
N GLY A 134 18.18 0.80 16.26
CA GLY A 134 17.91 2.14 16.79
C GLY A 134 18.80 2.56 17.95
N PHE A 135 19.98 1.95 18.08
CA PHE A 135 21.01 2.44 19.00
C PHE A 135 21.63 3.72 18.44
N THR A 136 21.96 4.66 19.33
CA THR A 136 22.80 5.81 18.96
C THR A 136 24.20 5.35 18.58
N LEU A 137 24.93 6.19 17.83
CA LEU A 137 26.30 5.85 17.41
C LEU A 137 27.23 5.66 18.61
N GLU A 138 27.09 6.49 19.65
CA GLU A 138 27.86 6.40 20.89
C GLU A 138 27.57 5.12 21.68
N GLU A 139 26.29 4.80 21.90
CA GLU A 139 25.89 3.52 22.53
C GLU A 139 26.38 2.32 21.70
N ALA A 140 26.32 2.43 20.37
CA ALA A 140 26.68 1.33 19.49
C ALA A 140 28.19 1.04 19.47
N LEU A 141 29.04 2.05 19.72
CA LEU A 141 30.50 1.94 19.76
C LEU A 141 31.05 1.52 21.14
N THR A 142 30.37 1.88 22.22
CA THR A 142 30.81 1.63 23.61
C THR A 142 30.67 0.17 24.05
N ILE A 143 29.81 -0.62 23.40
CA ILE A 143 29.59 -2.04 23.74
C ILE A 143 30.71 -2.89 23.11
N GLN A 144 31.78 -3.19 23.87
CA GLN A 144 32.91 -4.04 23.45
C GLN A 144 32.50 -5.51 23.22
N ASN A 145 33.20 -6.24 22.33
CA ASN A 145 32.97 -7.66 22.08
C ASN A 145 33.73 -8.54 23.08
N GLY A 146 33.08 -9.59 23.56
CA GLY A 146 33.69 -10.56 24.48
C GLY A 146 32.71 -11.22 25.43
N HIS A 147 31.44 -10.83 25.41
CA HIS A 147 30.42 -11.40 26.27
C HIS A 147 29.17 -11.74 25.46
N ASP A 148 28.52 -12.81 25.91
CA ASP A 148 27.44 -13.56 25.27
C ASP A 148 26.43 -12.77 24.45
N ARG A 149 25.72 -13.47 23.56
CA ARG A 149 24.62 -12.99 22.67
C ARG A 149 23.50 -12.18 23.36
N HIS A 150 23.62 -11.90 24.65
CA HIS A 150 22.57 -11.47 25.55
C HIS A 150 22.95 -10.33 26.52
N SER A 151 24.22 -9.99 26.83
CA SER A 151 24.50 -8.99 27.87
C SER A 151 24.45 -7.53 27.38
N VAL A 152 23.46 -6.77 27.87
CA VAL A 152 23.41 -5.30 27.77
C VAL A 152 23.64 -4.76 29.17
N LYS A 153 24.79 -4.11 29.41
CA LYS A 153 24.98 -3.26 30.58
C LYS A 153 24.75 -1.82 30.13
N VAL A 154 23.72 -1.17 30.63
CA VAL A 154 23.56 0.29 30.54
C VAL A 154 23.33 0.79 31.95
N ALA A 155 24.26 1.62 32.41
CA ALA A 155 24.15 2.34 33.66
C ALA A 155 23.33 3.60 33.40
N ALA A 156 22.19 3.66 34.06
CA ALA A 156 21.58 4.88 34.52
C ALA A 156 21.22 4.60 35.98
N ASP A 157 21.66 5.45 36.91
CA ASP A 157 21.12 5.49 38.28
C ASP A 157 21.71 4.50 39.31
N GLY A 158 22.83 3.84 39.02
CA GLY A 158 23.63 3.15 40.05
C GLY A 158 22.99 1.93 40.72
N LYS A 159 21.92 1.32 40.18
CA LYS A 159 21.42 0.01 40.65
C LYS A 159 20.97 -0.93 39.51
N VAL A 160 21.49 -2.15 39.62
CA VAL A 160 21.22 -3.41 38.90
C VAL A 160 21.83 -3.56 37.49
N LEU A 161 22.90 -4.37 37.45
CA LEU A 161 23.50 -4.92 36.24
C LEU A 161 22.63 -6.07 35.74
N TYR A 162 21.76 -5.82 34.77
CA TYR A 162 21.02 -6.92 34.15
C TYR A 162 21.97 -7.76 33.29
N GLY A 163 22.12 -9.05 33.61
CA GLY A 163 23.00 -9.98 32.90
C GLY A 163 22.62 -10.18 31.43
N SER A 164 21.36 -9.88 31.06
CA SER A 164 20.95 -9.81 29.66
C SER A 164 19.80 -8.85 29.32
N LEU A 165 19.71 -8.41 28.06
CA LEU A 165 18.53 -7.70 27.54
C LEU A 165 17.26 -8.53 27.70
N LYS A 166 17.35 -9.85 27.52
CA LYS A 166 16.22 -10.77 27.71
C LYS A 166 15.79 -10.82 29.17
N GLN A 167 16.73 -10.86 30.11
CA GLN A 167 16.47 -10.81 31.53
C GLN A 167 15.89 -9.45 31.95
N PHE A 168 16.47 -8.35 31.49
CA PHE A 168 15.96 -7.00 31.68
C PHE A 168 14.51 -6.85 31.21
N LEU A 169 14.19 -7.29 29.99
CA LEU A 169 12.83 -7.23 29.45
C LEU A 169 11.85 -8.12 30.21
N LYS A 170 12.32 -9.27 30.71
CA LYS A 170 11.51 -10.17 31.56
C LYS A 170 11.20 -9.52 32.91
N GLU A 171 12.19 -8.93 33.57
CA GLU A 171 12.05 -8.33 34.91
C GLU A 171 11.29 -6.99 34.87
N THR A 172 11.44 -6.22 33.80
CA THR A 172 10.67 -4.97 33.58
C THR A 172 9.26 -5.22 33.02
N GLY A 173 8.96 -6.45 32.59
CA GLY A 173 7.69 -6.79 31.94
C GLY A 173 7.51 -6.15 30.55
N ILE A 174 8.53 -5.49 30.00
CA ILE A 174 8.47 -4.82 28.70
C ILE A 174 8.57 -5.85 27.59
N SER A 175 7.62 -5.83 26.65
CA SER A 175 7.70 -6.72 25.49
C SER A 175 8.87 -6.34 24.57
N THR A 176 9.57 -7.35 24.08
CA THR A 176 10.68 -7.20 23.11
C THR A 176 10.29 -6.35 21.90
N ALA A 177 9.08 -6.58 21.37
CA ALA A 177 8.54 -5.82 20.24
C ALA A 177 8.30 -4.34 20.57
N TYR A 178 7.79 -4.03 21.77
CA TYR A 178 7.62 -2.65 22.21
C TYR A 178 8.97 -1.94 22.32
N PHE A 179 9.93 -2.59 22.97
CA PHE A 179 11.29 -2.07 23.18
C PHE A 179 11.97 -1.66 21.87
N TYR A 180 12.06 -2.58 20.90
CA TYR A 180 12.72 -2.29 19.62
C TYR A 180 11.96 -1.25 18.80
N ARG A 181 10.63 -1.19 18.89
CA ARG A 181 9.85 -0.16 18.21
C ARG A 181 10.15 1.23 18.76
N GLN A 182 10.33 1.39 20.06
CA GLN A 182 10.70 2.68 20.65
C GLN A 182 12.16 3.04 20.34
N ARG A 183 13.09 2.07 20.39
CA ARG A 183 14.48 2.29 19.96
C ARG A 183 14.59 2.73 18.50
N LYS A 184 13.81 2.13 17.59
CA LYS A 184 13.76 2.55 16.17
C LYS A 184 13.30 4.01 15.98
N LYS A 185 12.55 4.55 16.94
CA LYS A 185 12.15 5.97 16.95
C LYS A 185 13.23 6.90 17.54
N GLY A 186 14.38 6.36 17.93
CA GLY A 186 15.49 7.12 18.53
C GLY A 186 15.32 7.41 20.01
N ILE A 187 14.35 6.77 20.69
CA ILE A 187 14.09 7.02 22.12
C ILE A 187 15.15 6.30 22.96
N PRO A 188 15.82 6.99 23.91
CA PRO A 188 16.82 6.38 24.77
C PRO A 188 16.20 5.41 25.78
N LEU A 189 17.01 4.50 26.33
CA LEU A 189 16.55 3.45 27.27
C LEU A 189 15.77 4.00 28.47
N GLU A 190 16.33 5.03 29.10
CA GLU A 190 15.80 5.64 30.31
C GLU A 190 14.40 6.18 30.08
N GLN A 191 14.20 6.86 28.95
CA GLN A 191 12.89 7.39 28.57
C GLN A 191 11.89 6.26 28.25
N ILE A 192 12.34 5.17 27.63
CA ILE A 192 11.46 4.00 27.41
C ILE A 192 10.98 3.43 28.75
N LEU A 193 11.84 3.38 29.76
CA LEU A 193 11.52 2.89 31.09
C LEU A 193 10.53 3.80 31.83
N SER A 194 10.76 5.12 31.81
CA SER A 194 9.86 6.10 32.45
C SER A 194 8.46 6.07 31.82
N ASP A 195 8.40 6.02 30.49
CA ASP A 195 7.15 5.99 29.74
C ASP A 195 6.38 4.70 29.99
N TYR A 196 7.10 3.58 30.04
CA TYR A 196 6.49 2.28 30.30
C TYR A 196 5.90 2.20 31.71
N ARG A 197 6.65 2.63 32.74
CA ARG A 197 6.15 2.67 34.14
C ARG A 197 4.90 3.53 34.27
N SER A 198 4.90 4.70 33.64
CA SER A 198 3.75 5.62 33.64
C SER A 198 2.52 5.01 32.96
N LYS A 199 2.74 4.36 31.81
CA LYS A 199 1.69 3.64 31.09
C LYS A 199 1.13 2.46 31.89
N GLU A 200 2.00 1.68 32.52
CA GLU A 200 1.62 0.51 33.30
C GLU A 200 0.77 0.90 34.52
N LYS A 201 1.15 1.97 35.23
CA LYS A 201 0.35 2.55 36.32
C LYS A 201 -1.07 2.91 35.86
N ARG A 202 -1.19 3.65 34.76
CA ARG A 202 -2.49 4.01 34.16
C ARG A 202 -3.31 2.79 33.73
N CYS A 203 -2.66 1.78 33.14
CA CYS A 203 -3.34 0.54 32.75
C CYS A 203 -3.80 -0.28 33.96
N ALA A 204 -3.07 -0.25 35.08
CA ALA A 204 -3.50 -0.87 36.32
C ALA A 204 -4.73 -0.16 36.92
N GLU A 205 -4.74 1.16 36.94
CA GLU A 205 -5.91 1.97 37.37
C GLU A 205 -7.14 1.69 36.49
N ASN A 206 -6.98 1.67 35.17
CA ASN A 206 -8.09 1.35 34.26
C ASN A 206 -8.62 -0.08 34.44
N ARG A 207 -7.76 -1.06 34.75
CA ARG A 207 -8.19 -2.42 35.08
C ARG A 207 -9.05 -2.45 36.33
N LYS A 208 -8.65 -1.73 37.39
CA LYS A 208 -9.46 -1.59 38.61
C LYS A 208 -10.83 -0.96 38.31
N ILE A 209 -10.85 0.14 37.56
CA ILE A 209 -12.10 0.81 37.16
C ILE A 209 -12.99 -0.15 36.35
N LYS A 210 -12.41 -0.94 35.45
CA LYS A 210 -13.16 -1.91 34.64
C LYS A 210 -13.80 -3.02 35.48
N THR A 211 -13.07 -3.58 36.45
CA THR A 211 -13.64 -4.57 37.39
C THR A 211 -14.79 -3.98 38.21
N ILE A 212 -14.67 -2.72 38.63
CA ILE A 212 -15.75 -2.01 39.32
C ILE A 212 -16.94 -1.82 38.37
N CYS A 213 -16.71 -1.39 37.12
CA CYS A 213 -17.76 -1.23 36.11
C CYS A 213 -18.52 -2.55 35.85
N GLU A 214 -17.82 -3.68 35.78
CA GLU A 214 -18.40 -5.02 35.65
C GLU A 214 -19.30 -5.37 36.85
N THR A 215 -18.85 -5.03 38.07
CA THR A 215 -19.63 -5.27 39.30
C THR A 215 -20.93 -4.46 39.33
N TYR A 216 -20.88 -3.19 38.91
CA TYR A 216 -22.03 -2.29 38.93
C TYR A 216 -22.90 -2.37 37.66
N SER A 217 -22.55 -3.24 36.69
CA SER A 217 -23.22 -3.33 35.38
C SER A 217 -23.30 -1.99 34.63
N ILE A 218 -22.26 -1.16 34.74
CA ILE A 218 -22.14 0.13 34.03
C ILE A 218 -21.03 0.02 33.00
N SER A 219 -21.21 0.57 31.79
CA SER A 219 -20.16 0.60 30.78
C SER A 219 -18.97 1.45 31.23
N TYR A 220 -17.75 0.94 31.01
CA TYR A 220 -16.50 1.65 31.27
C TYR A 220 -16.44 3.02 30.58
N GLU A 221 -16.95 3.12 29.35
CA GLU A 221 -17.00 4.35 28.56
C GLU A 221 -17.89 5.41 29.23
N THR A 222 -18.94 4.98 29.93
CA THR A 222 -19.83 5.88 30.68
C THR A 222 -19.10 6.48 31.88
N ILE A 223 -18.44 5.63 32.68
CA ILE A 223 -17.65 6.10 33.83
C ILE A 223 -16.48 6.97 33.39
N LYS A 224 -15.78 6.60 32.31
CA LYS A 224 -14.67 7.38 31.76
C LYS A 224 -15.10 8.81 31.40
N LYS A 225 -16.23 8.97 30.70
CA LYS A 225 -16.77 10.30 30.37
C LYS A 225 -17.14 11.10 31.61
N ARG A 226 -17.73 10.45 32.63
CA ARG A 226 -18.09 11.11 33.90
C ARG A 226 -16.86 11.63 34.63
N LEU A 227 -15.79 10.83 34.69
CA LEU A 227 -14.50 11.24 35.25
C LEU A 227 -13.85 12.38 34.45
N GLU A 228 -13.93 12.35 33.11
CA GLU A 228 -13.46 13.44 32.24
C GLU A 228 -14.24 14.74 32.48
N HIS A 229 -15.51 14.66 32.87
CA HIS A 229 -16.34 15.79 33.29
C HIS A 229 -16.13 16.21 34.75
N GLY A 230 -15.12 15.64 35.44
CA GLY A 230 -14.72 16.05 36.78
C GLY A 230 -15.51 15.42 37.93
N LEU A 231 -16.37 14.42 37.66
CA LEU A 231 -17.02 13.67 38.73
C LEU A 231 -16.01 12.76 39.43
N SER A 232 -16.18 12.56 40.74
CA SER A 232 -15.46 11.51 41.46
C SER A 232 -15.93 10.12 41.02
N LEU A 233 -15.16 9.07 41.34
CA LEU A 233 -15.52 7.69 40.98
C LEU A 233 -16.84 7.25 41.62
N GLU A 234 -17.11 7.67 42.86
CA GLU A 234 -18.33 7.33 43.60
C GLU A 234 -19.55 8.03 43.01
N GLU A 235 -19.46 9.33 42.72
CA GLU A 235 -20.50 10.09 42.02
C GLU A 235 -20.74 9.54 40.62
N ALA A 236 -19.66 9.15 39.92
CA ALA A 236 -19.74 8.58 38.59
C ALA A 236 -20.45 7.22 38.60
N LEU A 237 -20.35 6.41 39.65
CA LEU A 237 -21.08 5.14 39.79
C LEU A 237 -22.53 5.35 40.22
N ALA A 238 -22.79 6.31 41.12
CA ALA A 238 -24.13 6.61 41.63
C ALA A 238 -25.02 7.34 40.62
N ALA A 239 -24.42 8.00 39.62
CA ALA A 239 -25.17 8.66 38.56
C ALA A 239 -26.00 7.64 37.74
N LYS A 240 -27.33 7.71 37.83
CA LYS A 240 -28.25 7.05 36.89
C LYS A 240 -28.07 7.73 35.51
N ASN A 241 -27.83 6.99 34.41
CA ASN A 241 -27.64 7.62 33.09
C ASN A 241 -28.89 7.54 32.19
N PRO A 242 -29.12 8.51 31.26
CA PRO A 242 -28.20 9.62 30.97
C PRO A 242 -28.76 11.05 31.04
N LEU A 243 -27.93 11.91 31.63
CA LEU A 243 -27.86 13.37 31.47
C LEU A 243 -27.61 13.84 30.01
N PHE A 244 -27.84 13.01 28.99
CA PHE A 244 -27.76 13.49 27.62
C PHE A 244 -28.94 14.44 27.42
N LYS A 245 -28.62 15.73 27.29
CA LYS A 245 -29.58 16.80 26.95
C LYS A 245 -30.53 16.27 25.89
N SER A 246 -31.82 16.15 26.24
CA SER A 246 -32.86 15.95 25.24
C SER A 246 -32.65 17.00 24.15
N CYS A 247 -32.60 16.56 22.90
CA CYS A 247 -32.44 17.49 21.80
C CYS A 247 -33.80 18.00 21.37
N LYS A 248 -33.84 19.28 20.98
CA LYS A 248 -35.01 19.91 20.41
C LYS A 248 -34.87 19.95 18.90
N ASP A 249 -35.95 19.69 18.19
CA ASP A 249 -36.04 20.02 16.78
C ASP A 249 -36.26 21.55 16.59
N PRO A 250 -36.21 22.05 15.35
CA PRO A 250 -36.48 23.47 15.07
C PRO A 250 -37.86 23.97 15.46
N PHE A 251 -38.82 23.08 15.75
CA PHE A 251 -40.19 23.40 16.15
C PHE A 251 -40.42 23.25 17.66
N GLY A 252 -39.39 22.88 18.42
CA GLY A 252 -39.43 22.76 19.87
C GLY A 252 -39.82 21.38 20.42
N ASN A 253 -40.00 20.36 19.56
CA ASN A 253 -40.29 19.00 20.01
C ASN A 253 -39.05 18.35 20.63
N HIS A 254 -39.24 17.63 21.73
CA HIS A 254 -38.17 16.98 22.48
C HIS A 254 -37.95 15.53 22.06
N TYR A 255 -36.69 15.15 21.94
CA TYR A 255 -36.27 13.78 21.66
C TYR A 255 -35.17 13.34 22.62
N ASP A 256 -35.23 12.08 23.06
CA ASP A 256 -34.24 11.50 23.97
C ASP A 256 -32.85 11.44 23.33
N THR A 257 -32.79 11.30 22.01
CA THR A 257 -31.54 11.27 21.25
C THR A 257 -31.67 11.99 19.92
N PHE A 258 -30.55 12.54 19.44
CA PHE A 258 -30.47 13.13 18.10
C PHE A 258 -30.86 12.15 16.99
N LYS A 259 -30.62 10.85 17.19
CA LYS A 259 -31.01 9.80 16.26
C LYS A 259 -32.53 9.60 16.21
N ALA A 260 -33.20 9.62 17.36
CA ALA A 260 -34.65 9.57 17.43
C ALA A 260 -35.28 10.76 16.71
N MET A 261 -34.73 11.97 16.92
CA MET A 261 -35.13 13.17 16.18
C MET A 261 -34.97 12.98 14.67
N CYS A 262 -33.77 12.63 14.19
CA CYS A 262 -33.55 12.45 12.73
C CYS A 262 -34.49 11.40 12.12
N SER A 263 -34.73 10.31 12.84
CA SER A 263 -35.60 9.21 12.39
C SER A 263 -37.07 9.65 12.27
N ALA A 264 -37.55 10.54 13.16
CA ALA A 264 -38.89 11.12 13.06
C ALA A 264 -39.09 11.96 11.79
N TYR A 265 -38.01 12.54 11.26
CA TYR A 265 -38.00 13.26 9.98
C TYR A 265 -37.64 12.37 8.78
N GLY A 266 -37.55 11.05 8.96
CA GLY A 266 -37.17 10.10 7.91
C GLY A 266 -35.71 10.23 7.45
N GLN A 267 -34.85 10.85 8.25
CA GLN A 267 -33.44 11.06 7.94
C GLN A 267 -32.54 10.13 8.77
N SER A 268 -31.38 9.77 8.22
CA SER A 268 -30.32 9.14 9.02
C SER A 268 -29.56 10.20 9.83
N ASP A 269 -29.20 9.87 11.07
CA ASP A 269 -28.47 10.77 11.96
C ASP A 269 -27.10 11.17 11.38
N ASN A 270 -26.44 10.25 10.68
CA ASN A 270 -25.18 10.52 10.02
C ASN A 270 -25.32 11.50 8.83
N ALA A 271 -26.40 11.38 8.04
CA ALA A 271 -26.64 12.31 6.93
C ALA A 271 -26.90 13.73 7.44
N VAL A 272 -27.74 13.89 8.47
CA VAL A 272 -28.04 15.19 9.06
C VAL A 272 -26.77 15.82 9.66
N ARG A 273 -25.93 15.05 10.37
CA ARG A 273 -24.66 15.54 10.92
C ARG A 273 -23.70 16.02 9.84
N ASN A 274 -23.57 15.28 8.74
CA ASN A 274 -22.69 15.69 7.63
C ASN A 274 -23.20 16.96 6.96
N ARG A 275 -24.50 17.08 6.69
CA ARG A 275 -25.12 18.30 6.13
C ARG A 275 -24.88 19.53 7.01
N ILE A 276 -25.03 19.38 8.33
CA ILE A 276 -24.74 20.46 9.29
C ILE A 276 -23.25 20.82 9.26
N LYS A 277 -22.36 19.83 9.15
CA LYS A 277 -20.91 20.05 9.00
C LYS A 277 -20.57 20.79 7.71
N ASP A 278 -21.34 20.55 6.65
CA ASP A 278 -21.25 21.23 5.35
C ASP A 278 -21.92 22.62 5.35
N GLY A 279 -22.43 23.09 6.50
CA GLY A 279 -22.95 24.44 6.70
C GLY A 279 -24.47 24.58 6.64
N MET A 280 -25.23 23.49 6.47
CA MET A 280 -26.70 23.56 6.51
C MET A 280 -27.23 23.82 7.92
N THR A 281 -28.35 24.54 8.02
CA THR A 281 -29.09 24.65 9.28
C THR A 281 -29.72 23.30 9.66
N LEU A 282 -30.07 23.13 10.95
CA LEU A 282 -30.73 21.90 11.41
C LEU A 282 -32.05 21.66 10.69
N LEU A 283 -32.83 22.72 10.42
CA LEU A 283 -34.09 22.63 9.69
C LEU A 283 -33.86 22.12 8.28
N GLU A 284 -32.98 22.79 7.52
CA GLU A 284 -32.64 22.37 6.16
C GLU A 284 -32.17 20.92 6.14
N ALA A 285 -31.23 20.57 7.04
CA ALA A 285 -30.66 19.23 7.11
C ALA A 285 -31.70 18.13 7.40
N LEU A 286 -32.75 18.43 8.19
CA LEU A 286 -33.85 17.52 8.49
C LEU A 286 -34.88 17.43 7.34
N THR A 287 -35.09 18.52 6.60
CA THR A 287 -36.12 18.59 5.55
C THR A 287 -35.62 18.24 4.14
N VAL A 288 -34.30 18.10 3.92
CA VAL A 288 -33.76 17.68 2.62
C VAL A 288 -34.35 16.32 2.22
N LYS A 289 -35.04 16.26 1.07
CA LYS A 289 -35.53 14.98 0.53
C LYS A 289 -34.35 14.01 0.33
N PRO A 290 -34.47 12.74 0.73
CA PRO A 290 -33.40 11.77 0.54
C PRO A 290 -33.06 11.64 -0.95
N PHE A 291 -31.75 11.53 -1.25
CA PHE A 291 -31.28 11.30 -2.62
C PHE A 291 -31.93 10.03 -3.20
N GLN A 292 -32.45 10.16 -4.41
CA GLN A 292 -33.03 9.06 -5.17
C GLN A 292 -32.17 8.79 -6.40
N TYR A 293 -32.11 7.52 -6.80
CA TYR A 293 -31.33 7.05 -7.93
C TYR A 293 -32.27 6.49 -9.00
N ILE A 294 -32.14 6.97 -10.23
CA ILE A 294 -32.98 6.53 -11.35
C ILE A 294 -32.16 5.59 -12.25
N VAL A 295 -32.71 4.42 -12.53
CA VAL A 295 -32.13 3.43 -13.46
C VAL A 295 -33.30 2.83 -14.23
N ASP A 296 -33.29 2.91 -15.57
CA ASP A 296 -34.34 2.31 -16.42
C ASP A 296 -35.75 2.73 -15.95
N ASP A 297 -35.93 4.05 -15.78
CA ASP A 297 -37.14 4.72 -15.30
C ASP A 297 -37.67 4.29 -13.92
N LYS A 298 -36.91 3.47 -13.17
CA LYS A 298 -37.24 3.05 -11.80
C LYS A 298 -36.43 3.84 -10.78
N VAL A 299 -37.07 4.15 -9.66
CA VAL A 299 -36.51 4.97 -8.58
C VAL A 299 -36.06 4.09 -7.41
N TYR A 300 -34.81 4.26 -6.98
CA TYR A 300 -34.18 3.50 -5.90
C TYR A 300 -33.67 4.43 -4.79
N LYS A 301 -33.68 3.95 -3.54
CA LYS A 301 -33.17 4.73 -2.38
C LYS A 301 -31.66 4.67 -2.27
N THR A 302 -31.05 3.60 -2.76
CA THR A 302 -29.59 3.42 -2.73
C THR A 302 -29.08 2.81 -4.04
N ILE A 303 -27.84 3.13 -4.41
CA ILE A 303 -27.14 2.48 -5.53
C ILE A 303 -27.07 0.97 -5.31
N LYS A 304 -26.93 0.51 -4.06
CA LYS A 304 -26.89 -0.91 -3.72
C LYS A 304 -28.20 -1.61 -4.07
N GLU A 305 -29.33 -1.04 -3.67
CA GLU A 305 -30.67 -1.55 -4.01
C GLU A 305 -30.88 -1.65 -5.52
N ALA A 306 -30.48 -0.61 -6.26
CA ALA A 306 -30.53 -0.63 -7.72
C ALA A 306 -29.64 -1.73 -8.30
N SER A 307 -28.40 -1.86 -7.81
CA SER A 307 -27.45 -2.87 -8.28
C SER A 307 -27.95 -4.30 -8.02
N ASP A 308 -28.47 -4.55 -6.81
CA ASP A 308 -29.02 -5.86 -6.40
C ASP A 308 -30.24 -6.24 -7.25
N THR A 309 -31.09 -5.26 -7.61
CA THR A 309 -32.30 -5.50 -8.45
C THR A 309 -31.95 -5.99 -9.85
N TYR A 310 -30.87 -5.45 -10.45
CA TYR A 310 -30.40 -5.85 -11.78
C TYR A 310 -29.31 -6.93 -11.75
N GLY A 311 -29.01 -7.50 -10.57
CA GLY A 311 -28.04 -8.59 -10.42
C GLY A 311 -26.57 -8.16 -10.57
N THR A 312 -26.27 -6.86 -10.52
CA THR A 312 -24.89 -6.35 -10.55
C THR A 312 -24.39 -6.17 -9.11
N CYS A 313 -23.20 -6.67 -8.80
CA CYS A 313 -22.61 -6.47 -7.47
C CYS A 313 -22.29 -4.98 -7.22
N TYR A 314 -22.70 -4.45 -6.07
CA TYR A 314 -22.43 -3.07 -5.66
C TYR A 314 -20.95 -2.65 -5.79
N ALA A 315 -20.01 -3.57 -5.52
CA ALA A 315 -18.59 -3.30 -5.68
C ALA A 315 -18.22 -2.99 -7.15
N THR A 316 -18.79 -3.75 -8.08
CA THR A 316 -18.62 -3.55 -9.53
C THR A 316 -19.22 -2.21 -9.96
N THR A 317 -20.45 -1.90 -9.54
CA THR A 317 -21.10 -0.61 -9.82
C THR A 317 -20.23 0.55 -9.34
N ARG A 318 -19.67 0.46 -8.13
CA ARG A 318 -18.83 1.51 -7.55
C ARG A 318 -17.51 1.71 -8.31
N ILE A 319 -16.90 0.63 -8.80
CA ILE A 319 -15.68 0.73 -9.64
C ILE A 319 -16.02 1.43 -10.95
N ARG A 320 -17.10 1.01 -11.62
CA ARG A 320 -17.56 1.61 -12.88
C ARG A 320 -17.87 3.10 -12.74
N LEU A 321 -18.57 3.51 -11.67
CA LEU A 321 -18.81 4.94 -11.41
C LEU A 321 -17.51 5.75 -11.27
N LYS A 322 -16.47 5.18 -10.63
CA LYS A 322 -15.15 5.83 -10.55
C LYS A 322 -14.42 5.91 -11.88
N GLU A 323 -14.66 4.95 -12.77
CA GLU A 323 -14.16 4.93 -14.15
C GLU A 323 -14.99 5.85 -15.08
N GLY A 324 -15.95 6.60 -14.55
CA GLY A 324 -16.76 7.57 -15.30
C GLY A 324 -17.92 6.96 -16.06
N TYR A 325 -18.46 5.83 -15.60
CA TYR A 325 -19.73 5.29 -16.11
C TYR A 325 -20.90 6.10 -15.53
N SER A 326 -21.97 6.27 -16.30
CA SER A 326 -23.25 6.69 -15.72
C SER A 326 -23.78 5.60 -14.77
N LEU A 327 -24.70 5.95 -13.86
CA LEU A 327 -25.29 4.96 -12.97
C LEU A 327 -26.02 3.85 -13.74
N GLU A 328 -26.71 4.23 -14.80
CA GLU A 328 -27.43 3.31 -15.69
C GLU A 328 -26.47 2.37 -16.42
N GLU A 329 -25.41 2.90 -17.04
CA GLU A 329 -24.34 2.10 -17.64
C GLU A 329 -23.69 1.16 -16.62
N ALA A 330 -23.41 1.67 -15.42
CA ALA A 330 -22.71 0.93 -14.38
C ALA A 330 -23.50 -0.29 -13.90
N ILE A 331 -24.83 -0.23 -13.93
CA ILE A 331 -25.73 -1.27 -13.43
C ILE A 331 -26.18 -2.21 -14.55
N LEU A 332 -26.55 -1.69 -15.73
CA LEU A 332 -27.17 -2.48 -16.79
C LEU A 332 -26.16 -3.25 -17.65
N ILE A 333 -24.93 -2.73 -17.83
CA ILE A 333 -23.92 -3.40 -18.67
C ILE A 333 -23.45 -4.68 -17.97
N PRO A 334 -23.59 -5.88 -18.58
CA PRO A 334 -23.15 -7.13 -17.96
C PRO A 334 -21.66 -7.17 -17.63
N SER A 335 -21.28 -7.86 -16.56
CA SER A 335 -19.88 -7.95 -16.09
C SER A 335 -18.96 -8.76 -17.01
N HIS A 336 -19.52 -9.62 -17.87
CA HIS A 336 -18.76 -10.42 -18.81
C HIS A 336 -18.30 -9.63 -20.05
N TRP A 337 -18.87 -8.46 -20.32
CA TRP A 337 -18.42 -7.54 -21.37
C TRP A 337 -17.18 -6.79 -20.87
N LYS A 338 -15.99 -7.37 -21.12
CA LYS A 338 -14.71 -6.86 -20.62
C LYS A 338 -14.03 -5.97 -21.64
N TRP A 339 -14.05 -4.65 -21.43
CA TRP A 339 -13.34 -3.66 -22.26
C TRP A 339 -11.98 -3.24 -21.71
N GLN A 340 -11.46 -3.98 -20.72
CA GLN A 340 -10.20 -3.66 -20.03
C GLN A 340 -8.96 -3.82 -20.94
N ASN A 341 -9.08 -4.61 -22.02
CA ASN A 341 -7.98 -4.95 -22.92
C ASN A 341 -8.12 -4.35 -24.33
N LEU A 342 -8.92 -3.29 -24.50
CA LEU A 342 -9.03 -2.60 -25.78
C LEU A 342 -7.67 -1.97 -26.14
N LYS A 343 -7.11 -2.36 -27.29
CA LYS A 343 -5.88 -1.77 -27.82
C LYS A 343 -6.19 -0.41 -28.43
N GLU A 344 -5.61 0.64 -27.87
CA GLU A 344 -5.66 1.99 -28.44
C GLU A 344 -5.11 1.96 -29.87
N LYS A 345 -5.84 2.58 -30.80
CA LYS A 345 -5.43 2.68 -32.21
C LYS A 345 -4.83 4.03 -32.51
N PHE A 346 -5.49 5.10 -32.07
CA PHE A 346 -5.01 6.45 -32.16
C PHE A 346 -5.69 7.31 -31.10
N SER A 347 -5.13 8.50 -30.88
CA SER A 347 -5.71 9.54 -30.04
C SER A 347 -5.99 10.78 -30.89
N PHE A 348 -7.15 11.40 -30.72
CA PHE A 348 -7.54 12.62 -31.42
C PHE A 348 -8.25 13.56 -30.44
N ASN A 349 -7.86 14.84 -30.40
CA ASN A 349 -8.39 15.84 -29.47
C ASN A 349 -8.38 15.43 -27.98
N GLY A 350 -7.38 14.64 -27.56
CA GLY A 350 -7.28 14.14 -26.18
C GLY A 350 -8.16 12.92 -25.87
N GLU A 351 -8.97 12.47 -26.82
CA GLU A 351 -9.75 11.24 -26.72
C GLU A 351 -9.04 10.07 -27.37
N LYS A 352 -9.19 8.88 -26.77
CA LYS A 352 -8.55 7.64 -27.22
C LYS A 352 -9.57 6.80 -27.98
N TYR A 353 -9.23 6.37 -29.18
CA TYR A 353 -10.06 5.53 -30.04
C TYR A 353 -9.56 4.09 -30.05
N TYR A 354 -10.51 3.17 -30.04
CA TYR A 354 -10.28 1.73 -29.95
C TYR A 354 -11.03 1.02 -31.08
N SER A 355 -10.39 0.02 -31.68
CA SER A 355 -11.07 -0.90 -32.59
C SER A 355 -11.92 -1.85 -31.76
N TYR A 356 -13.25 -1.78 -31.91
CA TYR A 356 -14.18 -2.66 -31.22
C TYR A 356 -15.17 -3.28 -32.21
N LYS A 357 -15.38 -4.58 -32.08
CA LYS A 357 -16.43 -5.32 -32.78
C LYS A 357 -17.50 -5.68 -31.75
N CYS A 358 -18.71 -5.20 -31.95
CA CYS A 358 -19.83 -5.52 -31.07
C CYS A 358 -20.22 -6.99 -31.23
N ASP A 359 -20.36 -7.70 -30.12
CA ASP A 359 -20.73 -9.12 -30.11
C ASP A 359 -22.22 -9.33 -30.49
N ALA A 360 -23.08 -8.33 -30.29
CA ALA A 360 -24.52 -8.41 -30.57
C ALA A 360 -24.84 -8.18 -32.06
N CYS A 361 -24.41 -7.05 -32.63
CA CYS A 361 -24.73 -6.70 -34.02
C CYS A 361 -23.58 -6.94 -35.01
N GLY A 362 -22.42 -7.41 -34.54
CA GLY A 362 -21.24 -7.67 -35.39
C GLY A 362 -20.56 -6.44 -35.96
N VAL A 363 -21.08 -5.24 -35.66
CA VAL A 363 -20.57 -3.95 -36.12
C VAL A 363 -19.14 -3.74 -35.62
N GLN A 364 -18.22 -3.44 -36.54
CA GLN A 364 -16.83 -3.14 -36.23
C GLN A 364 -16.51 -1.70 -36.64
N TYR A 365 -16.34 -0.83 -35.65
CA TYR A 365 -15.92 0.56 -35.87
C TYR A 365 -14.80 0.96 -34.89
N MET A 366 -14.26 2.16 -35.10
CA MET A 366 -13.40 2.84 -34.15
C MET A 366 -14.27 3.66 -33.21
N PHE A 367 -14.24 3.32 -31.93
CA PHE A 367 -15.07 3.97 -30.91
C PHE A 367 -14.23 4.49 -29.74
N THR A 368 -14.69 5.55 -29.11
CA THR A 368 -14.28 5.93 -27.76
C THR A 368 -14.89 4.99 -26.73
N LYS A 369 -14.33 4.93 -25.51
CA LYS A 369 -14.93 4.12 -24.43
C LYS A 369 -16.39 4.52 -24.13
N PRO A 370 -16.75 5.81 -24.03
CA PRO A 370 -18.15 6.22 -23.89
C PRO A 370 -19.04 5.73 -25.02
N GLU A 371 -18.59 5.81 -26.28
CA GLU A 371 -19.37 5.33 -27.43
C GLU A 371 -19.61 3.81 -27.39
N ILE A 372 -18.59 3.03 -27.01
CA ILE A 372 -18.74 1.57 -26.82
C ILE A 372 -19.82 1.29 -25.77
N ARG A 373 -19.78 1.99 -24.62
CA ARG A 373 -20.77 1.82 -23.54
C ARG A 373 -22.18 2.18 -23.99
N ALA A 374 -22.34 3.31 -24.66
CA ALA A 374 -23.63 3.77 -25.16
C ALA A 374 -24.20 2.80 -26.20
N HIS A 375 -23.35 2.31 -27.12
CA HIS A 375 -23.74 1.31 -28.11
C HIS A 375 -24.19 -0.01 -27.47
N THR A 376 -23.45 -0.51 -26.47
CA THR A 376 -23.85 -1.69 -25.69
C THR A 376 -25.17 -1.48 -24.95
N LEU A 377 -25.34 -0.32 -24.32
CA LEU A 377 -26.54 0.02 -23.59
C LEU A 377 -27.77 0.04 -24.51
N MET A 378 -27.61 0.50 -25.76
CA MET A 378 -28.66 0.48 -26.76
C MET A 378 -29.18 -0.93 -27.02
N HIS A 379 -28.30 -1.92 -27.25
CA HIS A 379 -28.71 -3.32 -27.46
C HIS A 379 -29.43 -3.91 -26.26
N ILE A 380 -28.96 -3.59 -25.04
CA ILE A 380 -29.58 -4.05 -23.80
C ILE A 380 -31.01 -3.48 -23.68
N LYS A 381 -31.21 -2.20 -23.99
CA LYS A 381 -32.53 -1.56 -23.96
C LYS A 381 -33.47 -2.11 -25.04
N ASN A 382 -32.94 -2.42 -26.21
CA ASN A 382 -33.70 -2.98 -27.32
C ASN A 382 -34.00 -4.49 -27.17
N LYS A 383 -33.43 -5.15 -26.14
CA LYS A 383 -33.51 -6.61 -25.92
C LYS A 383 -32.92 -7.43 -27.08
N ASP A 384 -31.92 -6.89 -27.75
CA ASP A 384 -31.18 -7.59 -28.80
C ASP A 384 -30.18 -8.61 -28.24
N ILE A 385 -30.12 -8.78 -26.89
CA ILE A 385 -29.18 -9.62 -26.12
C ILE A 385 -29.89 -10.28 -24.95
#